data_AF-A0A6A3N6B3-F1
#
_entry.id   AF-A0A6A3N6B3-F1
#
_cell.length_a   1.000
_cell.length_b   1.000
_cell.length_c   1.000
_cell.angle_alpha   90.00
_cell.angle_beta   90.00
_cell.angle_gamma   90.00
#
_symmetry.space_group_name_H-M   'P 1'
#
loop_
_entity.id
_entity.type
_entity.pdbx_description
1 polymer ?
#
loop_
_entity_poly.entity_id
_entity_poly.type
_entity_poly.pdbx_seq_one_letter_code
_entity_poly.pdbx_strand_id
1 'polypeptide(L)'
;MLSPSLSSLPSPTVSATSSRLPHLNSFVVLTKKPSVCRLARRRGSIASSSCSTASNSSDDESDAASDVDADDCRVAYESYAAVATRSARSKLRWSDLQRSQGSAEVAELLAALRLKRRHTRDGRALELAALELCFEFLTLPELQAAARVCAAFHDVVTTSEMLLTGLYSRQWRSKMLPETYVALPYRDQLALCAARPADASYELSTRSAVTRLPDGRYQVTNNSMLRNFDKGAVDSARGVKKLPVLACARALHKSISYYEVSLKGCGSVGLASVSDAKTRNAYGFGSGEHVGWKGVSYGYHGNDGDFVFNDGEKSYGGEWKAFGPSWGQPGNQKEEGTATFTVGCGLDVDKHQVFFTLNGEMVGAAPTTVLPGDYAAAVSLHAFGDTAVINAGAAPFLFDIEGFCASS
;
A
#
# COMPACT_ATOMS: atom_id res chain seq x y z
N MET A 1 -33.98 -48.16 6.37
CA MET A 1 -33.59 -48.61 5.01
C MET A 1 -34.12 -47.54 4.07
N LEU A 2 -33.37 -46.72 3.35
CA LEU A 2 -32.15 -46.94 2.57
C LEU A 2 -31.26 -45.68 2.51
N SER A 3 -30.00 -45.93 2.18
CA SER A 3 -28.81 -45.09 2.11
C SER A 3 -28.81 -44.00 1.00
N PRO A 4 -27.83 -43.07 1.00
CA PRO A 4 -27.71 -41.98 0.02
C PRO A 4 -26.86 -42.38 -1.20
N SER A 5 -27.14 -41.80 -2.36
CA SER A 5 -26.34 -41.93 -3.59
C SER A 5 -25.47 -40.70 -3.85
N LEU A 6 -24.17 -40.97 -4.06
CA LEU A 6 -23.15 -40.06 -4.57
C LEU A 6 -23.06 -40.17 -6.10
N SER A 7 -22.95 -39.04 -6.80
CA SER A 7 -22.38 -38.93 -8.17
C SER A 7 -22.06 -37.45 -8.46
N SER A 8 -20.79 -37.03 -8.38
CA SER A 8 -19.82 -36.85 -9.48
C SER A 8 -19.89 -35.47 -10.18
N LEU A 9 -18.78 -34.72 -10.04
CA LEU A 9 -18.47 -33.40 -10.62
C LEU A 9 -18.53 -33.35 -12.16
N PRO A 10 -18.59 -32.13 -12.72
CA PRO A 10 -17.51 -31.73 -13.63
C PRO A 10 -16.80 -30.43 -13.22
N SER A 11 -15.49 -30.42 -13.43
CA SER A 11 -14.57 -29.29 -13.19
C SER A 11 -14.79 -28.14 -14.19
N PRO A 12 -14.65 -26.87 -13.78
CA PRO A 12 -14.65 -25.76 -14.72
C PRO A 12 -13.25 -25.51 -15.29
N THR A 13 -13.18 -25.60 -16.61
CA THR A 13 -12.06 -25.19 -17.48
C THR A 13 -11.91 -23.67 -17.42
N VAL A 14 -10.71 -23.17 -17.07
CA VAL A 14 -10.37 -21.74 -17.16
C VAL A 14 -9.59 -21.52 -18.46
N SER A 15 -10.17 -20.76 -19.38
CA SER A 15 -9.47 -20.26 -20.58
C SER A 15 -8.49 -19.16 -20.20
N ALA A 16 -7.23 -19.37 -20.61
CA ALA A 16 -6.16 -18.41 -20.52
C ALA A 16 -6.35 -17.27 -21.53
N THR A 17 -6.20 -16.03 -21.08
CA THR A 17 -5.66 -14.96 -21.92
C THR A 17 -4.65 -14.14 -21.14
N SER A 18 -3.51 -14.00 -21.79
CA SER A 18 -2.23 -13.48 -21.32
C SER A 18 -2.16 -11.97 -21.54
N SER A 19 -1.66 -11.25 -20.55
CA SER A 19 -0.81 -10.07 -20.77
C SER A 19 0.14 -9.91 -19.58
N ARG A 20 1.18 -10.74 -19.54
CA ARG A 20 2.31 -10.53 -18.62
C ARG A 20 3.26 -9.50 -19.21
N LEU A 21 3.45 -8.40 -18.50
CA LEU A 21 4.65 -7.57 -18.61
C LEU A 21 5.88 -8.38 -18.15
N PRO A 22 7.08 -8.15 -18.70
CA PRO A 22 8.27 -8.93 -18.38
C PRO A 22 8.77 -8.55 -16.98
N HIS A 23 8.42 -9.36 -15.98
CA HIS A 23 8.92 -9.19 -14.62
C HIS A 23 10.38 -9.67 -14.52
N LEU A 24 11.27 -8.76 -14.13
CA LEU A 24 12.61 -9.01 -13.60
C LEU A 24 12.51 -9.79 -12.28
N ASN A 25 12.25 -11.10 -12.34
CA ASN A 25 12.15 -11.99 -11.18
C ASN A 25 13.30 -13.00 -11.11
N SER A 26 14.41 -12.77 -11.79
CA SER A 26 15.19 -13.92 -12.24
C SER A 26 16.29 -14.39 -11.30
N PHE A 27 16.93 -13.55 -10.46
CA PHE A 27 18.14 -14.00 -9.74
C PHE A 27 18.37 -13.43 -8.34
N VAL A 28 18.90 -14.28 -7.45
CA VAL A 28 19.52 -13.94 -6.16
C VAL A 28 21.03 -14.10 -6.30
N VAL A 29 21.80 -13.06 -5.96
CA VAL A 29 23.27 -13.07 -6.05
C VAL A 29 23.87 -13.26 -4.66
N LEU A 30 24.62 -14.34 -4.46
CA LEU A 30 25.35 -14.59 -3.21
C LEU A 30 26.85 -14.37 -3.43
N THR A 31 27.49 -13.60 -2.55
CA THR A 31 28.95 -13.42 -2.52
C THR A 31 29.55 -14.29 -1.42
N LYS A 32 30.54 -15.12 -1.76
CA LYS A 32 31.30 -15.91 -0.79
C LYS A 32 32.33 -15.01 -0.10
N LYS A 33 32.46 -15.09 1.23
CA LYS A 33 33.60 -14.47 1.94
C LYS A 33 34.90 -15.20 1.58
N PRO A 34 36.02 -14.50 1.35
CA PRO A 34 37.31 -15.15 1.25
C PRO A 34 37.63 -15.81 2.59
N SER A 35 37.90 -17.12 2.56
CA SER A 35 38.26 -17.90 3.74
C SER A 35 39.70 -17.57 4.13
N VAL A 36 39.92 -17.04 5.33
CA VAL A 36 41.26 -16.95 5.92
C VAL A 36 41.73 -18.37 6.23
N CYS A 37 42.60 -18.89 5.36
CA CYS A 37 43.17 -20.22 5.51
C CYS A 37 44.15 -20.21 6.70
N ARG A 38 43.74 -20.73 7.86
CA ARG A 38 44.68 -21.02 8.96
C ARG A 38 45.56 -22.20 8.53
N LEU A 39 46.82 -21.92 8.21
CA LEU A 39 47.85 -22.92 8.00
C LEU A 39 47.96 -23.84 9.23
N ALA A 40 47.76 -25.14 9.00
CA ALA A 40 47.92 -26.18 10.02
C ALA A 40 49.39 -26.34 10.40
N ARG A 41 49.75 -25.94 11.63
CA ARG A 41 51.08 -26.20 12.21
C ARG A 41 51.12 -27.64 12.72
N ARG A 42 51.84 -28.53 12.00
CA ARG A 42 52.16 -29.89 12.44
C ARG A 42 52.88 -29.85 13.80
N ARG A 43 52.38 -30.60 14.78
CA ARG A 43 53.09 -30.96 16.01
C ARG A 43 54.04 -32.13 15.73
N GLY A 44 55.32 -31.93 15.98
CA GLY A 44 56.29 -32.99 16.27
C GLY A 44 56.90 -32.68 17.64
N SER A 45 56.84 -33.64 18.56
CA SER A 45 57.41 -33.55 19.91
C SER A 45 58.90 -33.89 19.90
N ILE A 46 59.70 -33.22 20.75
CA ILE A 46 60.68 -33.78 21.71
C ILE A 46 61.41 -32.58 22.38
N ALA A 47 61.99 -32.85 23.54
CA ALA A 47 62.00 -32.02 24.73
C ALA A 47 63.22 -31.10 24.95
N SER A 48 63.03 -30.29 26.00
CA SER A 48 63.98 -29.79 27.01
C SER A 48 64.92 -28.61 26.74
N SER A 49 64.77 -27.66 27.66
CA SER A 49 65.78 -26.86 28.37
C SER A 49 66.07 -25.42 27.92
N SER A 50 65.71 -24.52 28.84
CA SER A 50 66.48 -23.38 29.37
C SER A 50 66.69 -22.09 28.55
N CYS A 51 66.41 -20.98 29.26
CA CYS A 51 67.02 -19.64 29.28
C CYS A 51 66.94 -18.69 28.05
N SER A 52 66.16 -17.61 28.26
CA SER A 52 66.56 -16.19 28.27
C SER A 52 67.21 -15.48 27.05
N THR A 53 66.78 -14.21 26.90
CA THR A 53 67.40 -13.06 26.19
C THR A 53 67.41 -13.11 24.65
N ALA A 54 66.65 -12.26 23.95
CA ALA A 54 66.88 -10.84 23.61
C ALA A 54 67.58 -10.65 22.25
N SER A 55 67.24 -9.53 21.60
CA SER A 55 67.87 -8.86 20.44
C SER A 55 67.66 -9.38 19.00
N ASN A 56 66.93 -8.55 18.24
CA ASN A 56 67.24 -7.90 16.96
C ASN A 56 68.04 -8.65 15.87
N SER A 57 67.44 -8.74 14.68
CA SER A 57 68.02 -8.52 13.33
C SER A 57 66.91 -8.78 12.30
N SER A 58 66.44 -7.76 11.58
CA SER A 58 66.94 -7.23 10.30
C SER A 58 66.48 -8.05 9.08
N ASP A 59 65.81 -7.32 8.18
CA ASP A 59 65.77 -7.46 6.72
C ASP A 59 65.11 -8.72 6.12
N ASP A 60 63.96 -8.54 5.47
CA ASP A 60 63.84 -8.62 4.00
C ASP A 60 62.37 -8.37 3.58
N GLU A 61 62.07 -7.16 3.10
CA GLU A 61 60.84 -6.86 2.36
C GLU A 61 61.08 -7.27 0.91
N SER A 62 60.70 -8.50 0.56
CA SER A 62 60.55 -8.91 -0.83
C SER A 62 59.08 -8.88 -1.21
N ASP A 63 58.73 -7.87 -2.00
CA ASP A 63 57.48 -7.76 -2.77
C ASP A 63 57.23 -9.05 -3.56
N ALA A 64 56.32 -9.87 -3.06
CA ALA A 64 55.63 -10.88 -3.85
C ALA A 64 54.15 -10.50 -3.88
N ALA A 65 53.82 -9.60 -4.81
CA ALA A 65 52.47 -9.43 -5.32
C ALA A 65 52.03 -10.77 -5.94
N SER A 66 51.48 -11.66 -5.11
CA SER A 66 50.71 -12.78 -5.62
C SER A 66 49.39 -12.18 -6.11
N ASP A 67 49.24 -12.13 -7.43
CA ASP A 67 47.96 -12.11 -8.13
C ASP A 67 47.01 -13.10 -7.45
N VAL A 68 46.16 -12.59 -6.55
CA VAL A 68 45.01 -13.34 -6.06
C VAL A 68 43.95 -13.14 -7.12
N ASP A 69 43.77 -14.17 -7.94
CA ASP A 69 42.74 -14.30 -8.98
C ASP A 69 41.51 -13.44 -8.70
N ALA A 70 41.27 -12.46 -9.57
CA ALA A 70 40.09 -11.59 -9.56
C ALA A 70 38.80 -12.32 -9.93
N ASP A 71 38.79 -13.65 -9.85
CA ASP A 71 37.64 -14.53 -10.10
C ASP A 71 36.99 -14.96 -8.76
N ASP A 72 36.70 -13.95 -7.94
CA ASP A 72 35.99 -14.09 -6.68
C ASP A 72 34.55 -14.55 -7.00
N CYS A 73 34.36 -15.87 -6.95
CA CYS A 73 33.20 -16.62 -7.45
C CYS A 73 31.85 -16.00 -6.99
N ARG A 74 31.19 -15.27 -7.89
CA ARG A 74 29.80 -14.83 -7.73
C ARG A 74 28.88 -15.88 -8.32
N VAL A 75 28.02 -16.47 -7.48
CA VAL A 75 27.06 -17.48 -7.94
C VAL A 75 25.67 -16.84 -7.97
N ALA A 76 25.08 -16.77 -9.15
CA ALA A 76 23.69 -16.35 -9.33
C ALA A 76 22.78 -17.58 -9.26
N TYR A 77 21.82 -17.54 -8.33
CA TYR A 77 20.77 -18.54 -8.20
C TYR A 77 19.48 -17.98 -8.77
N GLU A 78 18.66 -18.81 -9.38
CA GLU A 78 17.30 -18.40 -9.75
C GLU A 78 16.48 -18.04 -8.51
N SER A 79 15.54 -17.10 -8.64
CA SER A 79 14.69 -16.71 -7.51
C SER A 79 13.80 -17.86 -7.03
N TYR A 80 13.52 -17.89 -5.73
CA TYR A 80 12.66 -18.90 -5.12
C TYR A 80 11.26 -18.95 -5.79
N ALA A 81 10.72 -17.79 -6.17
CA ALA A 81 9.44 -17.70 -6.87
C ALA A 81 9.49 -18.39 -8.24
N ALA A 82 10.56 -18.18 -9.03
CA ALA A 82 10.74 -18.82 -10.34
C ALA A 82 10.83 -20.35 -10.21
N VAL A 83 11.59 -20.83 -9.22
CA VAL A 83 11.75 -22.27 -8.95
C VAL A 83 10.45 -22.90 -8.41
N ALA A 84 9.69 -22.18 -7.58
CA ALA A 84 8.39 -22.61 -7.09
C ALA A 84 7.34 -22.72 -8.21
N THR A 85 7.34 -21.80 -9.18
CA THR A 85 6.39 -21.88 -10.31
C THR A 85 6.66 -23.06 -11.25
N ARG A 86 7.90 -23.50 -11.42
CA ARG A 86 8.22 -24.68 -12.27
C ARG A 86 8.14 -26.00 -11.52
N SER A 87 8.36 -25.98 -10.20
CA SER A 87 8.34 -27.18 -9.38
C SER A 87 6.92 -27.38 -8.84
N ALA A 88 6.16 -28.29 -9.46
CA ALA A 88 4.82 -28.69 -8.99
C ALA A 88 4.84 -29.45 -7.64
N ARG A 89 5.86 -29.24 -6.80
CA ARG A 89 6.08 -29.91 -5.53
C ARG A 89 5.71 -28.99 -4.38
N SER A 90 5.06 -29.55 -3.35
CA SER A 90 4.66 -28.83 -2.14
C SER A 90 5.83 -28.47 -1.20
N LYS A 91 7.02 -29.04 -1.40
CA LYS A 91 8.24 -28.72 -0.64
C LYS A 91 9.44 -28.64 -1.58
N LEU A 92 10.03 -27.45 -1.66
CA LEU A 92 11.30 -27.19 -2.35
C LEU A 92 12.48 -27.58 -1.46
N ARG A 93 13.52 -28.16 -2.05
CA ARG A 93 14.80 -28.45 -1.40
C ARG A 93 15.86 -27.47 -1.92
N TRP A 94 16.90 -27.24 -1.12
CA TRP A 94 18.02 -26.36 -1.50
C TRP A 94 18.69 -26.76 -2.83
N SER A 95 18.70 -28.06 -3.15
CA SER A 95 19.19 -28.59 -4.42
C SER A 95 18.38 -28.17 -5.65
N ASP A 96 17.14 -27.69 -5.46
CA ASP A 96 16.23 -27.34 -6.55
C ASP A 96 16.47 -25.92 -7.09
N LEU A 97 17.20 -25.08 -6.33
CA LEU A 97 17.70 -23.77 -6.76
C LEU A 97 18.93 -23.99 -7.66
N GLN A 98 18.68 -24.19 -8.96
CA GLN A 98 19.77 -24.34 -9.94
C GLN A 98 20.59 -23.04 -10.09
N ARG A 99 21.89 -23.19 -10.39
CA ARG A 99 22.74 -22.08 -10.81
C ARG A 99 22.27 -21.58 -12.18
N SER A 100 22.14 -20.27 -12.32
CA SER A 100 21.85 -19.63 -13.60
C SER A 100 22.92 -19.99 -14.64
N GLN A 101 22.50 -20.55 -15.78
CA GLN A 101 23.38 -20.74 -16.95
C GLN A 101 23.40 -19.51 -17.89
N GLY A 102 22.58 -18.49 -17.61
CA GLY A 102 22.49 -17.26 -18.41
C GLY A 102 23.53 -16.23 -17.98
N SER A 103 24.77 -16.34 -18.48
CA SER A 103 25.88 -15.49 -18.06
C SER A 103 25.77 -14.01 -18.50
N ALA A 104 25.05 -13.71 -19.59
CA ALA A 104 25.03 -12.38 -20.20
C ALA A 104 24.12 -11.37 -19.44
N GLU A 105 22.86 -11.71 -19.18
CA GLU A 105 21.93 -10.84 -18.43
C GLU A 105 22.38 -10.64 -16.98
N VAL A 106 22.94 -11.69 -16.37
CA VAL A 106 23.56 -11.62 -15.04
C VAL A 106 24.79 -10.72 -15.06
N ALA A 107 25.61 -10.75 -16.12
CA ALA A 107 26.76 -9.86 -16.27
C ALA A 107 26.34 -8.40 -16.42
N GLU A 108 25.25 -8.11 -17.12
CA GLU A 108 24.71 -6.76 -17.31
C GLU A 108 24.09 -6.20 -16.01
N LEU A 109 23.32 -7.01 -15.28
CA LEU A 109 22.83 -6.67 -13.94
C LEU A 109 23.99 -6.44 -12.96
N LEU A 110 25.01 -7.30 -12.99
CA LEU A 110 26.22 -7.13 -12.19
C LEU A 110 27.02 -5.89 -12.60
N ALA A 111 27.01 -5.48 -13.87
CA ALA A 111 27.62 -4.24 -14.35
C ALA A 111 26.85 -3.00 -13.88
N ALA A 112 25.52 -3.02 -13.92
CA ALA A 112 24.66 -1.96 -13.38
C ALA A 112 24.84 -1.82 -11.85
N LEU A 113 24.90 -2.94 -11.13
CA LEU A 113 25.20 -2.96 -9.69
C LEU A 113 26.65 -2.54 -9.38
N ARG A 114 27.61 -2.78 -10.29
CA ARG A 114 28.99 -2.28 -10.18
C ARG A 114 29.06 -0.75 -10.31
N LEU A 115 28.21 -0.15 -11.15
CA LEU A 115 28.13 1.31 -11.27
C LEU A 115 27.60 1.97 -9.98
N LYS A 116 26.57 1.40 -9.34
CA LYS A 116 26.11 1.83 -8.00
C LYS A 116 27.14 1.54 -6.88
N ARG A 117 27.95 0.49 -7.02
CA ARG A 117 28.97 0.04 -6.03
C ARG A 117 30.26 0.86 -5.96
N ARG A 118 30.57 1.75 -6.90
CA ARG A 118 31.83 2.52 -6.85
C ARG A 118 31.95 3.49 -5.66
N HIS A 119 30.91 3.62 -4.83
CA HIS A 119 30.91 4.49 -3.66
C HIS A 119 31.10 3.83 -2.29
N THR A 120 31.18 2.49 -2.17
CA THR A 120 31.37 1.84 -0.85
C THR A 120 32.51 0.82 -0.88
N ARG A 121 33.65 1.19 -0.29
CA ARG A 121 34.91 0.43 -0.35
C ARG A 121 35.10 -0.59 0.78
N ASP A 122 34.07 -0.82 1.61
CA ASP A 122 34.14 -1.70 2.80
C ASP A 122 33.29 -2.97 2.64
N GLY A 123 33.90 -4.15 2.83
CA GLY A 123 33.23 -5.46 2.72
C GLY A 123 32.01 -5.63 3.66
N ARG A 124 32.01 -4.94 4.81
CA ARG A 124 30.87 -4.88 5.73
C ARG A 124 29.64 -4.21 5.12
N ALA A 125 29.83 -3.16 4.30
CA ALA A 125 28.73 -2.50 3.61
C ALA A 125 28.09 -3.42 2.55
N LEU A 126 28.88 -4.32 1.95
CA LEU A 126 28.41 -5.26 0.95
C LEU A 126 27.55 -6.39 1.55
N GLU A 127 27.89 -6.84 2.76
CA GLU A 127 27.06 -7.78 3.54
C GLU A 127 25.72 -7.18 3.97
N LEU A 128 25.73 -5.93 4.46
CA LEU A 128 24.51 -5.23 4.87
C LEU A 128 23.58 -4.97 3.67
N ALA A 129 24.14 -4.60 2.51
CA ALA A 129 23.36 -4.45 1.28
C ALA A 129 22.76 -5.78 0.78
N ALA A 130 23.47 -6.90 0.94
CA ALA A 130 22.93 -8.21 0.59
C ALA A 130 21.78 -8.62 1.52
N LEU A 131 21.87 -8.30 2.81
CA LEU A 131 20.78 -8.53 3.77
C LEU A 131 19.56 -7.68 3.46
N GLU A 132 19.75 -6.40 3.11
CA GLU A 132 18.67 -5.50 2.71
C GLU A 132 17.89 -6.05 1.51
N LEU A 133 18.59 -6.54 0.47
CA LEU A 133 17.95 -7.20 -0.67
C LEU A 133 17.16 -8.46 -0.28
N CYS A 134 17.63 -9.21 0.72
CA CYS A 134 16.89 -10.38 1.22
C CYS A 134 15.66 -9.95 2.02
N PHE A 135 15.76 -8.86 2.78
CA PHE A 135 14.67 -8.37 3.63
C PHE A 135 13.58 -7.65 2.84
N GLU A 136 13.87 -7.22 1.62
CA GLU A 136 12.89 -6.54 0.76
C GLU A 136 11.60 -7.35 0.56
N PHE A 137 11.68 -8.69 0.59
CA PHE A 137 10.54 -9.58 0.38
C PHE A 137 9.79 -9.95 1.67
N LEU A 138 10.25 -9.47 2.82
CA LEU A 138 9.61 -9.74 4.10
C LEU A 138 8.36 -8.89 4.29
N THR A 139 7.37 -9.49 4.93
CA THR A 139 6.19 -8.79 5.43
C THR A 139 6.53 -7.90 6.63
N LEU A 140 5.63 -6.98 6.99
CA LEU A 140 5.83 -6.11 8.15
C LEU A 140 6.11 -6.89 9.45
N PRO A 141 5.36 -7.96 9.81
CA PRO A 141 5.67 -8.75 11.00
C PRO A 141 7.04 -9.45 10.93
N GLU A 142 7.44 -9.91 9.74
CA GLU A 142 8.74 -10.56 9.54
C GLU A 142 9.90 -9.57 9.65
N LEU A 143 9.77 -8.34 9.13
CA LEU A 143 10.75 -7.26 9.34
C LEU A 143 10.89 -6.92 10.83
N GLN A 144 9.77 -6.81 11.54
CA GLN A 144 9.77 -6.57 12.98
C GLN A 144 10.43 -7.72 13.76
N ALA A 145 10.22 -8.97 13.33
CA ALA A 145 10.88 -10.13 13.91
C ALA A 145 12.38 -10.14 13.60
N ALA A 146 12.77 -9.85 12.36
CA ALA A 146 14.16 -9.77 11.92
C ALA A 146 14.96 -8.76 12.75
N ALA A 147 14.38 -7.58 13.01
CA ALA A 147 14.99 -6.56 13.86
C ALA A 147 15.27 -7.02 15.31
N ARG A 148 14.68 -8.12 15.76
CA ARG A 148 14.89 -8.70 17.11
C ARG A 148 15.87 -9.87 17.13
N VAL A 149 16.34 -10.35 15.97
CA VAL A 149 17.20 -11.54 15.86
C VAL A 149 18.63 -11.25 16.34
N CYS A 150 19.27 -10.23 15.78
CA CYS A 150 20.63 -9.84 16.12
C CYS A 150 20.88 -8.36 15.77
N ALA A 151 21.99 -7.80 16.27
CA ALA A 151 22.36 -6.40 16.03
C ALA A 151 22.48 -6.06 14.54
N ALA A 152 23.08 -6.94 13.73
CA ALA A 152 23.22 -6.70 12.30
C ALA A 152 21.86 -6.61 11.57
N PHE A 153 20.89 -7.45 11.94
CA PHE A 153 19.56 -7.41 11.35
C PHE A 153 18.78 -6.18 11.82
N HIS A 154 18.90 -5.87 13.11
CA HIS A 154 18.37 -4.64 13.67
C HIS A 154 18.89 -3.41 12.91
N ASP A 155 20.20 -3.31 12.69
CA ASP A 155 20.81 -2.20 11.97
C ASP A 155 20.25 -2.11 10.54
N VAL A 156 20.26 -3.21 9.77
CA VAL A 156 19.69 -3.21 8.39
C VAL A 156 18.23 -2.75 8.38
N VAL A 157 17.39 -3.27 9.27
CA VAL A 157 15.96 -2.95 9.28
C VAL A 157 15.71 -1.50 9.73
N THR A 158 16.49 -0.98 10.68
CA THR A 158 16.26 0.34 11.27
C THR A 158 16.96 1.49 10.56
N THR A 159 18.02 1.21 9.79
CA THR A 159 18.74 2.23 9.02
C THR A 159 18.41 2.22 7.54
N SER A 160 17.72 1.19 7.03
CA SER A 160 17.31 1.16 5.63
C SER A 160 16.24 2.21 5.34
N GLU A 161 16.48 3.00 4.31
CA GLU A 161 15.53 3.96 3.76
C GLU A 161 14.47 3.29 2.87
N MET A 162 14.70 2.04 2.44
CA MET A 162 13.95 1.38 1.36
C MET A 162 13.06 0.23 1.83
N LEU A 163 13.38 -0.42 2.95
CA LEU A 163 12.65 -1.62 3.38
C LEU A 163 11.19 -1.32 3.71
N LEU A 164 10.94 -0.38 4.64
CA LEU A 164 9.57 -0.04 5.05
C LEU A 164 8.85 0.81 4.00
N THR A 165 9.54 1.77 3.39
CA THR A 165 8.97 2.65 2.36
C THR A 165 8.65 1.89 1.07
N GLY A 166 9.50 0.94 0.68
CA GLY A 166 9.29 0.04 -0.43
C GLY A 166 8.14 -0.93 -0.15
N LEU A 167 8.07 -1.50 1.05
CA LEU A 167 6.93 -2.31 1.49
C LEU A 167 5.61 -1.53 1.40
N TYR A 168 5.58 -0.31 1.93
CA TYR A 168 4.42 0.56 1.84
C TYR A 168 4.03 0.82 0.38
N SER A 169 4.99 1.25 -0.45
CA SER A 169 4.75 1.60 -1.85
C SER A 169 4.15 0.42 -2.60
N ARG A 170 4.76 -0.77 -2.54
CA ARG A 170 4.25 -1.97 -3.25
C ARG A 170 2.80 -2.32 -2.91
N GLN A 171 2.34 -2.00 -1.71
CA GLN A 171 1.00 -2.33 -1.27
C GLN A 171 -0.02 -1.20 -1.52
N TRP A 172 0.40 0.06 -1.39
CA TRP A 172 -0.54 1.19 -1.27
C TRP A 172 -0.38 2.26 -2.35
N ARG A 173 0.69 2.21 -3.16
CA ARG A 173 1.02 3.28 -4.10
C ARG A 173 1.73 2.79 -5.36
N SER A 174 1.35 3.30 -6.52
CA SER A 174 2.01 2.96 -7.80
C SER A 174 3.35 3.68 -8.01
N LYS A 175 3.72 4.60 -7.12
CA LYS A 175 4.91 5.46 -7.20
C LYS A 175 5.73 5.36 -5.91
N MET A 176 7.05 5.58 -6.01
CA MET A 176 7.96 5.70 -4.86
C MET A 176 7.52 6.82 -3.93
N LEU A 177 7.38 6.52 -2.63
CA LEU A 177 7.00 7.49 -1.59
C LEU A 177 7.79 8.81 -1.70
N PRO A 178 7.14 9.98 -1.44
CA PRO A 178 7.85 11.24 -1.37
C PRO A 178 9.04 11.18 -0.40
N GLU A 179 10.11 11.93 -0.70
CA GLU A 179 11.34 11.98 0.10
C GLU A 179 11.06 12.31 1.58
N THR A 180 10.05 13.15 1.85
CA THR A 180 9.59 13.47 3.21
C THR A 180 9.28 12.23 4.04
N TYR A 181 8.72 11.16 3.44
CA TYR A 181 8.45 9.90 4.14
C TYR A 181 9.67 9.00 4.24
N VAL A 182 10.56 9.05 3.24
CA VAL A 182 11.80 8.28 3.21
C VAL A 182 12.77 8.75 4.29
N ALA A 183 12.80 10.06 4.53
CA ALA A 183 13.61 10.69 5.57
C ALA A 183 13.05 10.52 7.00
N LEU A 184 11.85 9.93 7.16
CA LEU A 184 11.28 9.72 8.49
C LEU A 184 12.13 8.74 9.32
N PRO A 185 12.23 8.94 10.64
CA PRO A 185 12.81 7.95 11.54
C PRO A 185 12.11 6.59 11.40
N TYR A 186 12.86 5.50 11.63
CA TYR A 186 12.35 4.12 11.56
C TYR A 186 11.01 3.93 12.31
N ARG A 187 10.86 4.55 13.49
CA ARG A 187 9.62 4.44 14.28
C ARG A 187 8.39 4.98 13.54
N ASP A 188 8.56 6.07 12.81
CA ASP A 188 7.47 6.74 12.09
C ASP A 188 7.16 6.03 10.77
N GLN A 189 8.20 5.52 10.07
CA GLN A 189 8.01 4.62 8.93
C GLN A 189 7.30 3.32 9.35
N LEU A 190 7.64 2.77 10.51
CA LEU A 190 6.98 1.58 11.04
C LEU A 190 5.52 1.86 11.36
N ALA A 191 5.22 3.00 11.98
CA ALA A 191 3.86 3.44 12.26
C ALA A 191 3.05 3.65 10.98
N LEU A 192 3.65 4.24 9.93
CA LEU A 192 3.06 4.39 8.60
C LEU A 192 2.59 3.05 8.03
N CYS A 193 3.45 2.03 8.05
CA CYS A 193 3.12 0.68 7.56
C CYS A 193 2.11 -0.05 8.45
N ALA A 194 2.26 0.05 9.77
CA ALA A 194 1.44 -0.71 10.74
C ALA A 194 0.00 -0.19 10.86
N ALA A 195 -0.22 1.10 10.65
CA ALA A 195 -1.51 1.71 10.94
C ALA A 195 -2.50 1.64 9.76
N ARG A 196 -2.03 1.38 8.55
CA ARG A 196 -2.87 1.33 7.34
C ARG A 196 -3.93 0.20 7.35
N PRO A 197 -3.63 -1.04 7.80
CA PRO A 197 -4.65 -2.08 7.92
C PRO A 197 -5.79 -1.75 8.90
N ALA A 198 -5.53 -0.95 9.94
CA ALA A 198 -6.56 -0.51 10.88
C ALA A 198 -7.51 0.52 10.25
N ASP A 199 -7.00 1.34 9.33
CA ASP A 199 -7.80 2.29 8.56
C ASP A 199 -8.75 1.58 7.55
N ALA A 200 -8.52 0.31 7.24
CA ALA A 200 -9.26 -0.45 6.21
C ALA A 200 -10.66 -0.95 6.62
N SER A 201 -11.02 -0.92 7.91
CA SER A 201 -12.34 -1.36 8.38
C SER A 201 -13.26 -0.16 8.60
N TYR A 202 -14.23 0.03 7.72
CA TYR A 202 -15.11 1.20 7.74
C TYR A 202 -16.57 0.82 7.46
N GLU A 203 -17.31 0.52 8.53
CA GLU A 203 -18.71 0.11 8.44
C GLU A 203 -19.61 1.23 7.91
N LEU A 204 -20.63 0.84 7.13
CA LEU A 204 -21.59 1.76 6.53
C LEU A 204 -22.98 1.61 7.16
N SER A 205 -23.62 2.74 7.42
CA SER A 205 -25.05 2.86 7.64
C SER A 205 -25.71 3.19 6.31
N THR A 206 -26.54 2.28 5.80
CA THR A 206 -27.33 2.49 4.59
C THR A 206 -28.48 1.50 4.55
N ARG A 207 -29.52 1.81 3.77
CA ARG A 207 -30.53 0.81 3.38
C ARG A 207 -30.13 0.09 2.09
N SER A 208 -29.26 0.68 1.27
CA SER A 208 -28.84 0.10 -0.01
C SER A 208 -28.28 -1.31 0.16
N ALA A 209 -28.30 -2.10 -0.92
CA ALA A 209 -27.64 -3.39 -0.90
C ALA A 209 -26.12 -3.18 -0.80
N VAL A 210 -25.47 -3.84 0.16
CA VAL A 210 -24.02 -3.70 0.39
C VAL A 210 -23.33 -5.04 0.17
N THR A 211 -22.29 -5.06 -0.66
CA THR A 211 -21.39 -6.19 -0.85
C THR A 211 -19.98 -5.77 -0.45
N ARG A 212 -19.36 -6.51 0.47
CA ARG A 212 -17.93 -6.31 0.80
C ARG A 212 -17.08 -7.02 -0.25
N LEU A 213 -16.20 -6.28 -0.91
CA LEU A 213 -15.28 -6.80 -1.92
C LEU A 213 -14.08 -7.50 -1.27
N PRO A 214 -13.36 -8.39 -1.99
CA PRO A 214 -12.20 -9.11 -1.45
C PRO A 214 -11.06 -8.21 -0.98
N ASP A 215 -10.93 -7.02 -1.56
CA ASP A 215 -9.95 -6.00 -1.18
C ASP A 215 -10.41 -5.10 -0.02
N GLY A 216 -11.56 -5.42 0.60
CA GLY A 216 -12.09 -4.71 1.76
C GLY A 216 -12.95 -3.48 1.44
N ARG A 217 -13.05 -3.07 0.17
CA ARG A 217 -13.96 -2.00 -0.26
C ARG A 217 -15.43 -2.43 -0.15
N TYR A 218 -16.33 -1.45 -0.13
CA TYR A 218 -17.76 -1.71 -0.10
C TYR A 218 -18.42 -1.29 -1.40
N GLN A 219 -19.05 -2.24 -2.09
CA GLN A 219 -19.96 -1.93 -3.19
C GLN A 219 -21.37 -1.71 -2.62
N VAL A 220 -21.94 -0.55 -2.92
CA VAL A 220 -23.28 -0.13 -2.53
C VAL A 220 -24.12 0.00 -3.79
N THR A 221 -25.28 -0.66 -3.83
CA THR A 221 -26.21 -0.60 -4.95
C THR A 221 -27.53 -0.02 -4.49
N ASN A 222 -27.98 1.03 -5.17
CA ASN A 222 -29.24 1.67 -4.90
C ASN A 222 -30.41 0.76 -5.30
N ASN A 223 -31.14 0.28 -4.28
CA ASN A 223 -32.34 -0.53 -4.43
C ASN A 223 -33.57 0.12 -3.76
N SER A 224 -33.58 1.45 -3.63
CA SER A 224 -34.66 2.25 -3.01
C SER A 224 -36.05 1.87 -3.52
N MET A 225 -36.21 1.80 -4.84
CA MET A 225 -37.49 1.54 -5.54
C MET A 225 -38.07 0.14 -5.31
N LEU A 226 -37.28 -0.83 -4.81
CA LEU A 226 -37.83 -2.15 -4.46
C LEU A 226 -38.62 -2.15 -3.14
N ARG A 227 -38.54 -1.06 -2.38
CA ARG A 227 -39.10 -0.99 -1.02
C ARG A 227 -40.28 -0.04 -0.91
N ASN A 228 -40.20 1.11 -1.55
CA ASN A 228 -41.25 2.10 -1.50
C ASN A 228 -41.15 3.02 -2.73
N PHE A 229 -42.20 3.04 -3.56
CA PHE A 229 -42.29 3.94 -4.71
C PHE A 229 -42.54 5.41 -4.30
N ASP A 230 -43.05 5.65 -3.09
CA ASP A 230 -43.35 6.98 -2.55
C ASP A 230 -42.11 7.71 -2.03
N LYS A 231 -41.07 6.96 -1.65
CA LYS A 231 -39.77 7.52 -1.24
C LYS A 231 -38.87 7.46 -2.47
N GLY A 232 -38.61 8.62 -3.08
CA GLY A 232 -37.98 8.77 -4.39
C GLY A 232 -36.69 7.97 -4.61
N ALA A 233 -36.19 8.00 -5.84
CA ALA A 233 -35.13 7.11 -6.31
C ALA A 233 -33.80 7.22 -5.54
N VAL A 234 -33.58 8.29 -4.78
CA VAL A 234 -32.32 8.57 -4.08
C VAL A 234 -32.16 7.68 -2.83
N ASP A 235 -30.98 7.09 -2.65
CA ASP A 235 -30.58 6.44 -1.40
C ASP A 235 -29.22 6.99 -0.95
N SER A 236 -28.92 6.88 0.34
CA SER A 236 -27.65 7.35 0.88
C SER A 236 -26.93 6.30 1.71
N ALA A 237 -25.60 6.37 1.71
CA ALA A 237 -24.72 5.61 2.56
C ALA A 237 -23.80 6.57 3.32
N ARG A 238 -23.59 6.29 4.60
CA ARG A 238 -22.70 7.06 5.46
C ARG A 238 -21.88 6.10 6.32
N GLY A 239 -20.61 6.37 6.55
CA GLY A 239 -19.83 5.62 7.54
C GLY A 239 -20.41 5.72 8.95
N VAL A 240 -20.42 4.64 9.72
CA VAL A 240 -21.00 4.61 11.07
C VAL A 240 -20.23 5.54 12.02
N LYS A 241 -18.92 5.61 11.87
CA LYS A 241 -17.98 6.39 12.68
C LYS A 241 -17.33 7.50 11.86
N LYS A 242 -16.68 8.45 12.54
CA LYS A 242 -15.86 9.47 11.88
C LYS A 242 -14.78 8.84 11.00
N LEU A 243 -14.44 9.52 9.92
CA LEU A 243 -13.35 9.12 9.04
C LEU A 243 -12.04 9.09 9.83
N PRO A 244 -11.27 7.98 9.75
CA PRO A 244 -9.97 7.92 10.40
C PRO A 244 -8.99 8.87 9.73
N VAL A 245 -8.13 9.51 10.52
CA VAL A 245 -6.96 10.25 10.01
C VAL A 245 -6.06 9.24 9.30
N LEU A 246 -5.59 9.54 8.10
CA LEU A 246 -4.80 8.59 7.31
C LEU A 246 -3.46 8.26 7.99
N ALA A 247 -2.99 7.02 7.88
CA ALA A 247 -1.63 6.65 8.31
C ALA A 247 -0.54 7.58 7.75
N CYS A 248 -0.61 7.95 6.47
CA CYS A 248 0.34 8.86 5.83
C CYS A 248 0.25 10.31 6.34
N ALA A 249 -0.91 10.75 6.82
CA ALA A 249 -1.04 12.05 7.46
C ALA A 249 -0.47 12.02 8.89
N ARG A 250 -0.83 10.98 9.68
CA ARG A 250 -0.31 10.79 11.05
C ARG A 250 1.21 10.71 11.09
N ALA A 251 1.83 10.03 10.13
CA ALA A 251 3.29 9.91 10.04
C ALA A 251 3.99 11.26 9.82
N LEU A 252 3.27 12.27 9.31
CA LEU A 252 3.75 13.64 9.16
C LEU A 252 3.15 14.60 10.19
N HIS A 253 2.53 14.07 11.25
CA HIS A 253 1.84 14.85 12.29
C HIS A 253 0.73 15.77 11.75
N LYS A 254 0.03 15.34 10.69
CA LYS A 254 -1.11 16.04 10.08
C LYS A 254 -2.44 15.38 10.41
N SER A 255 -3.50 16.18 10.49
CA SER A 255 -4.86 15.72 10.77
C SER A 255 -5.71 15.65 9.49
N ILE A 256 -5.27 14.84 8.52
CA ILE A 256 -5.96 14.68 7.23
C ILE A 256 -6.65 13.31 7.13
N SER A 257 -7.94 13.32 6.79
CA SER A 257 -8.72 12.13 6.45
C SER A 257 -9.12 12.16 4.97
N TYR A 258 -9.24 10.99 4.32
CA TYR A 258 -9.61 10.91 2.89
C TYR A 258 -10.27 9.58 2.56
N TYR A 259 -11.19 9.58 1.61
CA TYR A 259 -11.78 8.38 1.02
C TYR A 259 -12.14 8.64 -0.45
N GLU A 260 -12.32 7.57 -1.22
CA GLU A 260 -12.75 7.62 -2.61
C GLU A 260 -14.04 6.83 -2.83
N VAL A 261 -14.82 7.29 -3.79
CA VAL A 261 -16.00 6.60 -4.28
C VAL A 261 -15.92 6.48 -5.79
N SER A 262 -15.85 5.26 -6.30
CA SER A 262 -16.02 4.99 -7.73
C SER A 262 -17.51 4.77 -8.00
N LEU A 263 -18.16 5.74 -8.65
CA LEU A 263 -19.56 5.69 -9.02
C LEU A 263 -19.74 5.29 -10.48
N LYS A 264 -20.67 4.37 -10.71
CA LYS A 264 -21.40 4.28 -11.97
C LYS A 264 -22.74 4.95 -11.73
N GLY A 265 -23.09 5.96 -12.53
CA GLY A 265 -24.30 6.78 -12.35
C GLY A 265 -24.03 8.21 -11.95
N CYS A 266 -25.00 8.79 -11.26
CA CYS A 266 -24.93 10.15 -10.75
C CYS A 266 -25.23 10.17 -9.24
N GLY A 267 -24.73 11.17 -8.53
CA GLY A 267 -24.86 11.22 -7.09
C GLY A 267 -24.22 12.45 -6.48
N SER A 268 -24.01 12.38 -5.18
CA SER A 268 -23.22 13.38 -4.43
C SER A 268 -22.28 12.67 -3.48
N VAL A 269 -21.03 13.12 -3.38
CA VAL A 269 -20.00 12.57 -2.47
C VAL A 269 -19.56 13.65 -1.51
N GLY A 270 -19.38 13.33 -0.23
CA GLY A 270 -18.89 14.30 0.74
C GLY A 270 -18.94 13.86 2.19
N LEU A 271 -19.04 14.83 3.10
CA LEU A 271 -18.98 14.61 4.55
C LEU A 271 -20.33 14.84 5.21
N ALA A 272 -20.65 14.02 6.20
CA ALA A 272 -21.80 14.20 7.08
C ALA A 272 -21.37 14.14 8.54
N SER A 273 -21.82 15.11 9.35
CA SER A 273 -21.52 15.15 10.78
C SER A 273 -22.18 13.99 11.52
N VAL A 274 -21.42 13.34 12.38
CA VAL A 274 -21.85 12.24 13.26
C VAL A 274 -21.73 12.60 14.74
N SER A 275 -21.44 13.87 15.01
CA SER A 275 -21.16 14.44 16.33
C SER A 275 -22.30 14.19 17.34
N ASP A 276 -23.56 14.23 16.88
CA ASP A 276 -24.73 13.97 17.72
C ASP A 276 -25.78 13.11 17.00
N ALA A 277 -26.83 12.72 17.72
CA ALA A 277 -27.88 11.85 17.20
C ALA A 277 -28.71 12.51 16.08
N LYS A 278 -28.90 13.84 16.13
CA LYS A 278 -29.68 14.59 15.13
C LYS A 278 -28.91 14.63 13.80
N THR A 279 -27.63 15.01 13.83
CA THR A 279 -26.81 15.07 12.61
C THR A 279 -26.53 13.68 12.03
N ARG A 280 -26.33 12.67 12.89
CA ARG A 280 -26.09 11.28 12.47
C ARG A 280 -27.22 10.67 11.66
N ASN A 281 -28.45 11.12 11.87
CA ASN A 281 -29.65 10.63 11.18
C ASN A 281 -29.94 11.36 9.86
N ALA A 282 -29.16 12.38 9.50
CA ALA A 282 -29.34 13.11 8.23
C ALA A 282 -29.02 12.25 7.00
N TYR A 283 -28.05 11.32 7.11
CA TYR A 283 -27.61 10.44 6.02
C TYR A 283 -27.33 9.01 6.50
N GLY A 284 -27.44 8.07 5.57
CA GLY A 284 -27.28 6.64 5.81
C GLY A 284 -28.61 5.91 5.89
N PHE A 285 -28.77 4.99 6.85
CA PHE A 285 -30.00 4.21 6.96
C PHE A 285 -31.22 5.12 7.16
N GLY A 286 -32.12 5.17 6.18
CA GLY A 286 -33.35 5.95 6.29
C GLY A 286 -33.42 7.17 5.38
N SER A 287 -32.27 7.70 4.95
CA SER A 287 -32.20 8.96 4.21
C SER A 287 -32.21 8.75 2.69
N GLY A 288 -32.96 9.60 1.99
CA GLY A 288 -33.08 9.66 0.53
C GLY A 288 -32.73 11.05 -0.01
N GLU A 289 -31.71 11.66 0.58
CA GLU A 289 -31.30 13.04 0.27
C GLU A 289 -29.86 13.06 -0.24
N HIS A 290 -29.54 14.05 -1.06
CA HIS A 290 -28.17 14.31 -1.48
C HIS A 290 -27.35 14.97 -0.37
N VAL A 291 -26.07 14.60 -0.28
CA VAL A 291 -25.12 15.13 0.69
C VAL A 291 -25.01 16.65 0.54
N GLY A 292 -25.10 17.39 1.64
CA GLY A 292 -25.15 18.85 1.66
C GLY A 292 -26.56 19.44 1.81
N TRP A 293 -27.63 18.64 1.75
CA TRP A 293 -29.02 19.15 1.83
C TRP A 293 -29.62 19.15 3.24
N LYS A 294 -29.17 18.27 4.14
CA LYS A 294 -29.68 18.16 5.52
C LYS A 294 -28.55 18.06 6.53
N GLY A 295 -28.74 18.72 7.67
CA GLY A 295 -27.80 18.66 8.78
C GLY A 295 -26.40 19.16 8.39
N VAL A 296 -25.48 19.16 9.35
CA VAL A 296 -24.11 19.60 9.10
C VAL A 296 -23.44 18.65 8.10
N SER A 297 -23.33 19.07 6.84
CA SER A 297 -22.86 18.25 5.73
C SER A 297 -22.34 19.09 4.57
N TYR A 298 -21.43 18.49 3.81
CA TYR A 298 -20.69 19.12 2.72
C TYR A 298 -20.62 18.14 1.56
N GLY A 299 -21.16 18.47 0.39
CA GLY A 299 -21.27 17.55 -0.73
C GLY A 299 -20.84 18.16 -2.05
N TYR A 300 -20.17 17.37 -2.87
CA TYR A 300 -19.88 17.66 -4.27
C TYR A 300 -20.85 16.88 -5.15
N HIS A 301 -21.60 17.57 -6.00
CA HIS A 301 -22.72 17.01 -6.77
C HIS A 301 -22.30 16.69 -8.20
N GLY A 302 -22.74 15.54 -8.70
CA GLY A 302 -22.34 15.05 -10.01
C GLY A 302 -23.07 15.73 -11.17
N ASN A 303 -24.36 16.04 -11.01
CA ASN A 303 -25.20 16.56 -12.09
C ASN A 303 -24.73 17.92 -12.63
N ASP A 304 -24.20 18.78 -11.77
CA ASP A 304 -23.82 20.16 -12.07
C ASP A 304 -22.35 20.48 -11.73
N GLY A 305 -21.71 19.68 -10.88
CA GLY A 305 -20.37 19.99 -10.36
C GLY A 305 -20.40 21.04 -9.24
N ASP A 306 -21.57 21.32 -8.67
CA ASP A 306 -21.69 22.28 -7.59
C ASP A 306 -21.26 21.67 -6.26
N PHE A 307 -20.71 22.54 -5.42
CA PHE A 307 -20.54 22.28 -4.01
C PHE A 307 -21.79 22.75 -3.26
N VAL A 308 -22.37 21.85 -2.47
CA VAL A 308 -23.56 22.10 -1.67
C VAL A 308 -23.25 21.79 -0.22
N PHE A 309 -23.57 22.70 0.70
CA PHE A 309 -23.40 22.44 2.12
C PHE A 309 -24.57 22.93 2.95
N ASN A 310 -24.79 22.29 4.10
CA ASN A 310 -25.76 22.71 5.11
C ASN A 310 -25.01 22.74 6.44
N ASP A 311 -25.15 23.83 7.19
CA ASP A 311 -24.48 24.09 8.47
C ASP A 311 -25.33 23.69 9.70
N GLY A 312 -26.51 23.12 9.45
CA GLY A 312 -27.48 22.70 10.46
C GLY A 312 -28.53 23.74 10.82
N GLU A 313 -28.44 24.99 10.35
CA GLU A 313 -29.42 26.04 10.64
C GLU A 313 -30.75 25.78 9.91
N LYS A 314 -30.66 25.34 8.64
CA LYS A 314 -31.83 24.96 7.83
C LYS A 314 -32.14 23.48 8.00
N SER A 315 -33.41 23.17 8.22
CA SER A 315 -33.90 21.78 8.30
C SER A 315 -33.77 21.02 6.97
N TYR A 316 -33.76 21.74 5.85
CA TYR A 316 -33.61 21.21 4.51
C TYR A 316 -33.07 22.29 3.55
N GLY A 317 -32.39 21.83 2.50
CA GLY A 317 -31.69 22.69 1.54
C GLY A 317 -30.32 23.11 2.05
N GLY A 318 -29.36 23.23 1.14
CA GLY A 318 -28.02 23.72 1.44
C GLY A 318 -27.82 25.16 1.00
N GLU A 319 -26.57 25.55 0.88
CA GLU A 319 -26.11 26.66 0.04
C GLU A 319 -25.31 26.07 -1.11
N TRP A 320 -25.57 26.58 -2.32
CA TRP A 320 -24.94 26.11 -3.55
C TRP A 320 -23.84 27.08 -3.96
N LYS A 321 -22.70 26.52 -4.36
CA LYS A 321 -21.58 27.28 -4.90
C LYS A 321 -20.99 26.52 -6.08
N ALA A 322 -20.79 27.23 -7.19
CA ALA A 322 -20.03 26.70 -8.32
C ALA A 322 -18.64 26.26 -7.82
N PHE A 323 -18.21 25.07 -8.24
CA PHE A 323 -17.00 24.48 -7.67
C PHE A 323 -16.15 23.73 -8.68
N GLY A 324 -16.67 22.64 -9.27
CA GLY A 324 -15.90 21.75 -10.12
C GLY A 324 -16.67 21.32 -11.37
N PRO A 325 -16.06 20.47 -12.20
CA PRO A 325 -16.75 19.89 -13.35
C PRO A 325 -17.85 18.92 -12.93
N SER A 326 -18.97 18.90 -13.65
CA SER A 326 -19.97 17.83 -13.52
C SER A 326 -19.34 16.44 -13.75
N TRP A 327 -19.84 15.43 -13.04
CA TRP A 327 -19.37 14.06 -13.13
C TRP A 327 -20.52 13.06 -12.98
N GLY A 328 -20.31 11.84 -13.48
CA GLY A 328 -21.40 10.88 -13.54
C GLY A 328 -22.36 11.13 -14.69
N GLN A 329 -23.23 10.16 -14.94
CA GLN A 329 -24.24 10.26 -15.99
C GLN A 329 -25.58 9.72 -15.45
N PRO A 330 -26.68 10.48 -15.56
CA PRO A 330 -28.00 9.94 -15.33
C PRO A 330 -28.37 8.98 -16.47
N GLY A 331 -28.74 7.73 -16.16
CA GLY A 331 -29.05 6.76 -17.21
C GLY A 331 -29.15 5.32 -16.72
N ASN A 332 -29.48 4.40 -17.63
CA ASN A 332 -29.66 3.00 -17.31
C ASN A 332 -28.30 2.30 -17.18
N GLN A 333 -27.89 2.07 -15.94
CA GLN A 333 -26.62 1.46 -15.50
C GLN A 333 -26.27 0.09 -16.11
N LYS A 334 -27.26 -0.55 -16.75
CA LYS A 334 -27.14 -1.87 -17.37
C LYS A 334 -26.51 -1.82 -18.76
N GLU A 335 -26.29 -0.62 -19.32
CA GLU A 335 -25.65 -0.46 -20.61
C GLU A 335 -24.13 -0.63 -20.50
N GLU A 336 -23.62 -1.57 -21.29
CA GLU A 336 -22.19 -1.82 -21.47
C GLU A 336 -21.53 -0.55 -22.02
N GLY A 337 -20.55 -0.01 -21.30
CA GLY A 337 -19.91 1.27 -21.64
C GLY A 337 -20.26 2.46 -20.73
N THR A 338 -21.13 2.27 -19.72
CA THR A 338 -21.39 3.32 -18.71
C THR A 338 -20.09 3.75 -18.02
N ALA A 339 -19.73 5.02 -18.14
CA ALA A 339 -18.51 5.58 -17.57
C ALA A 339 -18.52 5.49 -16.03
N THR A 340 -17.38 5.14 -15.45
CA THR A 340 -17.18 5.14 -13.99
C THR A 340 -16.35 6.35 -13.61
N PHE A 341 -16.80 7.13 -12.63
CA PHE A 341 -16.08 8.29 -12.11
C PHE A 341 -15.62 8.01 -10.69
N THR A 342 -14.36 8.32 -10.37
CA THR A 342 -13.85 8.19 -8.99
C THR A 342 -13.75 9.57 -8.36
N VAL A 343 -14.58 9.83 -7.37
CA VAL A 343 -14.58 11.08 -6.61
C VAL A 343 -13.94 10.83 -5.26
N GLY A 344 -12.91 11.60 -4.94
CA GLY A 344 -12.33 11.62 -3.61
C GLY A 344 -12.85 12.78 -2.79
N CYS A 345 -12.94 12.58 -1.48
CA CYS A 345 -13.28 13.63 -0.53
C CYS A 345 -12.36 13.51 0.69
N GLY A 346 -11.70 14.62 1.02
CA GLY A 346 -10.81 14.72 2.17
C GLY A 346 -11.16 15.86 3.10
N LEU A 347 -10.80 15.67 4.36
CA LEU A 347 -10.94 16.66 5.43
C LEU A 347 -9.55 16.98 5.95
N ASP A 348 -9.14 18.24 5.83
CA ASP A 348 -8.00 18.82 6.54
C ASP A 348 -8.54 19.50 7.79
N VAL A 349 -8.41 18.84 8.95
CA VAL A 349 -8.92 19.35 10.22
C VAL A 349 -8.13 20.58 10.67
N ASP A 350 -6.83 20.62 10.38
CA ASP A 350 -5.94 21.70 10.81
C ASP A 350 -6.27 23.00 10.06
N LYS A 351 -6.71 22.90 8.80
CA LYS A 351 -7.16 24.04 7.98
C LYS A 351 -8.67 24.28 8.03
N HIS A 352 -9.45 23.44 8.70
CA HIS A 352 -10.92 23.46 8.67
C HIS A 352 -11.48 23.45 7.24
N GLN A 353 -10.92 22.62 6.37
CA GLN A 353 -11.26 22.58 4.95
C GLN A 353 -11.62 21.17 4.49
N VAL A 354 -12.66 21.08 3.65
CA VAL A 354 -12.94 19.89 2.86
C VAL A 354 -12.38 20.11 1.46
N PHE A 355 -11.77 19.10 0.86
CA PHE A 355 -11.27 19.13 -0.51
C PHE A 355 -11.77 17.92 -1.29
N PHE A 356 -11.81 18.06 -2.61
CA PHE A 356 -12.32 17.02 -3.50
C PHE A 356 -11.33 16.71 -4.61
N THR A 357 -11.40 15.48 -5.09
CA THR A 357 -10.64 15.00 -6.25
C THR A 357 -11.59 14.32 -7.22
N LEU A 358 -11.22 14.31 -8.50
CA LEU A 358 -11.97 13.63 -9.54
C LEU A 358 -10.98 12.88 -10.43
N ASN A 359 -11.19 11.57 -10.57
CA ASN A 359 -10.38 10.66 -11.36
C ASN A 359 -8.86 10.74 -11.05
N GLY A 360 -8.53 10.95 -9.77
CA GLY A 360 -7.15 11.03 -9.31
C GLY A 360 -6.50 12.40 -9.42
N GLU A 361 -7.26 13.43 -9.81
CA GLU A 361 -6.80 14.82 -9.90
C GLU A 361 -7.49 15.70 -8.86
N MET A 362 -6.76 16.68 -8.32
CA MET A 362 -7.33 17.64 -7.36
C MET A 362 -8.35 18.53 -8.07
N VAL A 363 -9.57 18.63 -7.52
CA VAL A 363 -10.57 19.61 -7.97
C VAL A 363 -10.34 20.92 -7.23
N GLY A 364 -10.18 20.86 -5.90
CA GLY A 364 -9.90 22.04 -5.07
C GLY A 364 -10.41 21.87 -3.63
N ALA A 365 -10.17 22.90 -2.82
CA ALA A 365 -10.75 23.05 -1.50
C ALA A 365 -12.11 23.75 -1.60
N ALA A 366 -13.10 23.27 -0.87
CA ALA A 366 -14.44 23.82 -0.92
C ALA A 366 -14.48 25.28 -0.43
N PRO A 367 -15.34 26.13 -1.02
CA PRO A 367 -15.44 27.55 -0.69
C PRO A 367 -16.26 27.79 0.59
N THR A 368 -15.96 27.06 1.66
CA THR A 368 -16.56 27.22 2.99
C THR A 368 -15.63 26.71 4.08
N THR A 369 -15.78 27.22 5.30
CA THR A 369 -15.08 26.70 6.47
C THR A 369 -15.88 25.55 7.07
N VAL A 370 -15.21 24.43 7.33
CA VAL A 370 -15.82 23.25 7.95
C VAL A 370 -16.02 23.53 9.44
N LEU A 371 -17.25 23.35 9.93
CA LEU A 371 -17.57 23.51 11.34
C LEU A 371 -16.84 22.45 12.18
N PRO A 372 -16.46 22.75 13.42
CA PRO A 372 -15.90 21.74 14.31
C PRO A 372 -16.87 20.56 14.51
N GLY A 373 -16.36 19.33 14.44
CA GLY A 373 -17.17 18.14 14.63
C GLY A 373 -16.50 16.86 14.13
N ASP A 374 -17.16 15.75 14.41
CA ASP A 374 -16.79 14.44 13.88
C ASP A 374 -17.55 14.20 12.57
N TYR A 375 -16.82 13.92 11.49
CA TYR A 375 -17.39 13.74 10.15
C TYR A 375 -17.16 12.33 9.62
N ALA A 376 -18.20 11.72 9.04
CA ALA A 376 -18.11 10.46 8.33
C ALA A 376 -18.17 10.68 6.82
N ALA A 377 -17.59 9.74 6.06
CA ALA A 377 -17.80 9.66 4.62
C ALA A 377 -19.28 9.46 4.33
N ALA A 378 -19.78 10.17 3.33
CA ALA A 378 -21.15 10.11 2.88
C ALA A 378 -21.21 10.08 1.35
N VAL A 379 -22.14 9.31 0.82
CA VAL A 379 -22.48 9.29 -0.60
C VAL A 379 -23.98 9.13 -0.75
N SER A 380 -24.55 9.83 -1.73
CA SER A 380 -25.93 9.61 -2.17
C SER A 380 -25.93 9.17 -3.63
N LEU A 381 -26.73 8.14 -3.90
CA LEU A 381 -26.93 7.54 -5.21
C LEU A 381 -28.25 8.07 -5.76
N HIS A 382 -28.25 8.64 -6.96
CA HIS A 382 -29.39 9.41 -7.46
C HIS A 382 -30.54 8.52 -7.94
N ALA A 383 -30.23 7.51 -8.76
CA ALA A 383 -31.21 6.67 -9.44
C ALA A 383 -31.15 5.21 -8.99
N PHE A 384 -32.26 4.50 -9.21
CA PHE A 384 -32.34 3.06 -8.98
C PHE A 384 -31.31 2.32 -9.85
N GLY A 385 -30.58 1.40 -9.23
CA GLY A 385 -29.52 0.65 -9.90
C GLY A 385 -28.17 1.36 -9.91
N ASP A 386 -28.08 2.62 -9.48
CA ASP A 386 -26.79 3.29 -9.31
C ASP A 386 -25.89 2.51 -8.35
N THR A 387 -24.60 2.48 -8.66
CA THR A 387 -23.62 1.75 -7.86
C THR A 387 -22.45 2.63 -7.47
N ALA A 388 -22.01 2.48 -6.22
CA ALA A 388 -20.81 3.10 -5.69
C ALA A 388 -19.88 2.04 -5.10
N VAL A 389 -18.59 2.12 -5.39
CA VAL A 389 -17.55 1.37 -4.68
C VAL A 389 -16.81 2.35 -3.79
N ILE A 390 -16.98 2.20 -2.47
CA ILE A 390 -16.39 3.06 -1.46
C ILE A 390 -15.06 2.46 -1.00
N ASN A 391 -13.98 3.22 -1.16
CA ASN A 391 -12.66 2.96 -0.63
C ASN A 391 -12.36 3.94 0.52
N ALA A 392 -12.47 3.49 1.76
CA ALA A 392 -12.12 4.28 2.95
C ALA A 392 -10.69 4.02 3.45
N GLY A 393 -9.80 3.55 2.57
CA GLY A 393 -8.41 3.18 2.89
C GLY A 393 -8.12 1.67 2.84
N ALA A 394 -9.08 0.86 2.38
CA ALA A 394 -8.92 -0.58 2.25
C ALA A 394 -8.09 -1.00 1.02
N ALA A 395 -8.04 -0.15 0.00
CA ALA A 395 -7.25 -0.34 -1.22
C ALA A 395 -6.44 0.94 -1.54
N PRO A 396 -5.44 0.88 -2.44
CA PRO A 396 -4.77 2.06 -2.97
C PRO A 396 -5.78 3.09 -3.50
N PHE A 397 -5.51 4.37 -3.24
CA PHE A 397 -6.28 5.46 -3.81
C PHE A 397 -5.81 5.77 -5.23
N LEU A 398 -6.72 6.28 -6.06
CA LEU A 398 -6.38 6.78 -7.37
C LEU A 398 -5.63 8.12 -7.28
N PHE A 399 -6.06 8.99 -6.36
CA PHE A 399 -5.35 10.22 -6.03
C PHE A 399 -4.08 9.95 -5.23
N ASP A 400 -3.01 10.68 -5.52
CA ASP A 400 -1.74 10.60 -4.80
C ASP A 400 -1.82 11.30 -3.44
N ILE A 401 -2.56 10.70 -2.50
CA ILE A 401 -2.82 11.28 -1.18
C ILE A 401 -1.54 11.40 -0.34
N GLU A 402 -0.58 10.49 -0.51
CA GLU A 402 0.74 10.61 0.11
C GLU A 402 1.49 11.84 -0.41
N GLY A 403 1.51 12.06 -1.73
CA GLY A 403 2.09 13.27 -2.32
C GLY A 403 1.42 14.56 -1.83
N PHE A 404 0.09 14.54 -1.71
CA PHE A 404 -0.66 15.66 -1.13
C PHE A 404 -0.26 15.91 0.33
N CYS A 405 -0.27 14.87 1.18
CA CYS A 405 0.14 14.99 2.57
C CYS A 405 1.60 15.44 2.73
N ALA A 406 2.51 15.09 1.83
CA ALA A 406 3.90 15.54 1.88
C ALA A 406 4.09 17.01 1.47
N SER A 407 3.19 17.57 0.66
CA SER A 407 3.31 18.93 0.11
C SER A 407 2.42 19.97 0.80
N SER A 408 1.40 19.52 1.55
CA SER A 408 0.33 20.36 2.10
C SER A 408 0.69 21.22 3.30
#